data_AF-A0A0K9PC01-F1
#
_entry.id   AF-A0A0K9PC01-F1
#
_cell.length_a   1.000
_cell.length_b   1.000
_cell.length_c   1.000
_cell.angle_alpha   90.00
_cell.angle_beta   90.00
_cell.angle_gamma   90.00
#
_symmetry.space_group_name_H-M   'P 1'
#
loop_
_entity.id
_entity.type
_entity.pdbx_description
1 polymer ?
#
loop_
_entity_poly.entity_id
_entity_poly.type
_entity_poly.pdbx_seq_one_letter_code
_entity_poly.pdbx_strand_id
1 'polypeptide(L)'
;VLASKSPHLLDFHEDLVSLEPASKIQLKAIAEEMQAIIKGLEKMESELTNSANDGPVSEVFRKTLKEFTTVAGAEVKSLSTLYSGVGRNADSLAQYFGEDPVRCPFEQVVATLLNFVQLFQRVHEENGKQAELEKKKAQKEADLEKAKECSTPRKNSS
;
A
#
# COMPACT_ATOMS: atom_id res chain seq x y z
N VAL A 1 -26.41 2.48 -3.19
CA VAL A 1 -26.67 1.79 -1.88
C VAL A 1 -25.71 2.26 -0.79
N LEU A 2 -24.38 2.21 -0.97
CA LEU A 2 -23.44 2.70 0.06
C LEU A 2 -23.61 4.19 0.35
N ALA A 3 -23.66 5.04 -0.68
CA ALA A 3 -23.85 6.48 -0.50
C ALA A 3 -25.13 6.87 0.27
N SER A 4 -26.17 6.04 0.24
CA SER A 4 -27.42 6.31 0.95
C SER A 4 -27.52 5.63 2.32
N LYS A 5 -26.81 4.52 2.55
CA LYS A 5 -26.91 3.73 3.79
C LYS A 5 -25.71 3.91 4.73
N SER A 6 -24.52 4.12 4.17
CA SER A 6 -23.24 4.17 4.89
C SER A 6 -22.27 5.13 4.18
N PRO A 7 -22.52 6.45 4.20
CA PRO A 7 -21.70 7.42 3.48
C PRO A 7 -20.26 7.55 4.01
N HIS A 8 -20.01 7.22 5.28
CA HIS A 8 -18.67 7.18 5.89
C HIS A 8 -17.75 6.06 5.35
N LEU A 9 -18.26 5.22 4.44
CA LEU A 9 -17.47 4.19 3.75
C LEU A 9 -17.04 4.65 2.35
N LEU A 10 -17.32 5.89 1.96
CA LEU A 10 -16.98 6.39 0.63
C LEU A 10 -15.53 6.91 0.55
N ASP A 11 -15.01 7.36 1.68
CA ASP A 11 -13.69 7.99 1.87
C ASP A 11 -12.65 7.03 2.47
N PHE A 12 -12.97 5.75 2.68
CA PHE A 12 -12.03 4.76 3.25
C PHE A 12 -10.68 4.65 2.52
N HIS A 13 -10.64 5.08 1.26
CA HIS A 13 -9.42 5.09 0.46
C HIS A 13 -8.39 6.12 0.97
N GLU A 14 -8.82 7.15 1.71
CA GLU A 14 -7.94 8.13 2.36
C GLU A 14 -7.12 7.49 3.50
N ASP A 15 -7.61 6.41 4.11
CA ASP A 15 -6.86 5.63 5.11
C ASP A 15 -5.83 4.68 4.46
N LEU A 16 -5.90 4.50 3.13
CA LEU A 16 -5.10 3.55 2.36
C LEU A 16 -4.09 4.23 1.43
N VAL A 17 -3.62 5.44 1.77
CA VAL A 17 -2.66 6.21 0.94
C VAL A 17 -1.35 5.48 0.66
N SER A 18 -0.92 4.58 1.56
CA SER A 18 0.30 3.79 1.40
C SER A 18 0.14 2.61 0.43
N LEU A 19 -1.05 2.35 -0.09
CA LEU A 19 -1.33 1.16 -0.90
C LEU A 19 -0.63 1.20 -2.27
N GLU A 20 -0.57 2.37 -2.92
CA GLU A 20 0.15 2.53 -4.18
C GLU A 20 1.68 2.36 -4.04
N PRO A 21 2.37 3.00 -3.08
CA PRO A 21 3.80 2.71 -2.89
C PRO A 21 4.02 1.27 -2.42
N ALA A 22 3.14 0.70 -1.61
CA ALA A 22 3.23 -0.71 -1.20
C ALA A 22 3.14 -1.67 -2.40
N SER A 23 2.35 -1.36 -3.43
CA SER A 23 2.21 -2.22 -4.61
C SER A 23 3.47 -2.26 -5.48
N LYS A 24 4.44 -1.36 -5.23
CA LYS A 24 5.71 -1.28 -5.95
C LYS A 24 6.83 -2.02 -5.23
N ILE A 25 6.58 -2.49 -4.00
CA ILE A 25 7.54 -3.28 -3.22
C ILE A 25 7.66 -4.68 -3.82
N GLN A 26 8.88 -5.19 -3.86
CA GLN A 26 9.20 -6.55 -4.29
C GLN A 26 9.92 -7.25 -3.13
N LEU A 27 9.20 -8.08 -2.36
CA LEU A 27 9.76 -8.74 -1.18
C LEU A 27 10.92 -9.66 -1.53
N LYS A 28 10.89 -10.25 -2.74
CA LYS A 28 12.00 -11.04 -3.27
C LYS A 28 13.29 -10.21 -3.41
N ALA A 29 13.21 -9.01 -3.96
CA ALA A 29 14.37 -8.14 -4.11
C ALA A 29 14.94 -7.73 -2.75
N ILE A 30 14.06 -7.41 -1.78
CA ILE A 30 14.46 -7.12 -0.40
C ILE A 30 15.16 -8.33 0.24
N ALA A 31 14.65 -9.54 0.01
CA ALA A 31 15.28 -10.76 0.51
C ALA A 31 16.69 -10.96 -0.08
N GLU A 32 16.85 -10.72 -1.38
CA GLU A 32 18.14 -10.82 -2.07
C GLU A 32 19.15 -9.79 -1.53
N GLU A 33 18.73 -8.54 -1.33
CA GLU A 33 19.56 -7.48 -0.73
C GLU A 33 19.95 -7.81 0.72
N MET A 34 19.01 -8.28 1.52
CA MET A 34 19.27 -8.68 2.91
C MET A 34 20.32 -9.80 2.98
N GLN A 35 20.21 -10.80 2.10
CA GLN A 35 21.18 -11.90 2.02
C GLN A 35 22.55 -11.40 1.55
N ALA A 36 22.61 -10.46 0.61
CA ALA A 36 23.86 -9.86 0.16
C ALA A 36 24.58 -9.12 1.31
N ILE A 37 23.83 -8.36 2.11
CA ILE A 37 24.37 -7.65 3.28
C ILE A 37 24.93 -8.63 4.32
N ILE A 38 24.17 -9.67 4.67
CA ILE A 38 24.60 -10.69 5.65
C ILE A 38 25.90 -11.36 5.17
N LYS A 39 25.93 -11.84 3.92
CA LYS A 39 27.12 -12.49 3.35
C LYS A 39 28.32 -11.55 3.26
N GLY A 40 28.08 -10.27 2.97
CA GLY A 40 29.12 -9.25 2.97
C GLY A 40 29.79 -9.12 4.34
N LEU A 41 28.98 -9.05 5.41
CA LEU A 41 29.50 -8.99 6.77
C LEU A 41 30.24 -10.28 7.17
N GLU A 42 29.68 -11.45 6.89
CA GLU A 42 30.32 -12.75 7.16
C GLU A 42 31.71 -12.84 6.49
N LYS A 43 31.83 -12.33 5.27
CA LYS A 43 33.11 -12.28 4.56
C LYS A 43 34.11 -11.36 5.26
N MET A 44 33.67 -10.19 5.73
CA MET A 44 34.53 -9.27 6.48
C MET A 44 34.99 -9.86 7.81
N GLU A 45 34.12 -10.57 8.53
CA GLU A 45 34.48 -11.28 9.77
C GLU A 45 35.47 -12.42 9.51
N SER A 46 35.31 -13.14 8.41
CA SER A 46 36.27 -14.16 7.95
C SER A 46 37.62 -13.55 7.59
N GLU A 47 37.66 -12.46 6.82
CA GLU A 47 38.90 -11.75 6.49
C GLU A 47 39.61 -11.22 7.74
N LEU A 48 38.86 -10.68 8.71
CA LEU A 48 39.41 -10.26 10.00
C LEU A 48 40.07 -11.43 10.74
N THR A 49 39.43 -12.60 10.75
CA THR A 49 39.96 -13.82 11.38
C THR A 49 41.22 -14.31 10.66
N ASN A 50 41.20 -14.37 9.32
CA ASN A 50 42.30 -14.87 8.52
C ASN A 50 43.54 -13.97 8.60
N SER A 51 43.34 -12.64 8.69
CA SER A 51 44.43 -11.66 8.78
C SER A 51 45.27 -11.75 10.06
N ALA A 52 44.86 -12.59 11.03
CA ALA A 52 45.66 -12.92 12.19
C ALA A 52 47.02 -13.54 11.85
N ASN A 53 47.10 -14.23 10.71
CA ASN A 53 48.29 -14.94 10.25
C ASN A 53 49.24 -14.08 9.40
N ASP A 54 48.84 -12.85 9.07
CA ASP A 54 49.60 -11.97 8.15
C ASP A 54 50.77 -11.23 8.84
N GLY A 55 50.94 -11.40 10.16
CA GLY A 55 52.01 -10.76 10.93
C GLY A 55 51.77 -9.27 11.19
N PRO A 56 52.82 -8.49 11.54
CA PRO A 56 52.68 -7.09 11.97
C PRO A 56 52.09 -6.15 10.91
N VAL A 57 52.23 -6.47 9.62
CA VAL A 57 51.74 -5.62 8.52
C VAL A 57 50.21 -5.49 8.52
N SER A 58 49.47 -6.45 9.10
CA SER A 58 48.01 -6.42 9.16
C SER A 58 47.45 -5.74 10.43
N GLU A 59 48.28 -5.20 11.32
CA GLU A 59 47.82 -4.64 12.60
C GLU A 59 46.80 -3.50 12.41
N VAL A 60 47.11 -2.53 11.55
CA VAL A 60 46.22 -1.41 11.24
C VAL A 60 44.92 -1.92 10.60
N PHE A 61 45.02 -2.85 9.65
CA PHE A 61 43.86 -3.46 8.99
C PHE A 61 42.93 -4.14 10.01
N ARG A 62 43.47 -4.99 10.88
CA ARG A 62 42.70 -5.71 11.91
C ARG A 62 42.00 -4.76 12.86
N LYS A 63 42.68 -3.71 13.31
CA LYS A 63 42.08 -2.72 14.21
C LYS A 63 40.90 -2.01 13.54
N THR A 64 41.11 -1.46 12.34
CA THR A 64 40.08 -0.73 11.60
C THR A 64 38.90 -1.65 11.24
N LEU A 65 39.18 -2.85 10.75
CA LEU A 65 38.15 -3.79 10.35
C LEU A 65 37.34 -4.29 11.55
N LYS A 66 37.96 -4.50 12.71
CA LYS A 66 37.26 -4.88 13.95
C LYS A 66 36.32 -3.78 14.45
N GLU A 67 36.74 -2.52 14.42
CA GLU A 67 35.88 -1.39 14.78
C GLU A 67 34.68 -1.31 13.83
N PHE A 68 34.94 -1.46 12.52
CA PHE A 68 33.89 -1.48 11.51
C PHE A 68 32.90 -2.65 11.69
N THR A 69 33.38 -3.90 11.81
CA THR A 69 32.51 -5.08 11.92
C THR A 69 31.68 -5.07 13.19
N THR A 70 32.17 -4.44 14.27
CA THR A 70 31.39 -4.26 15.50
C THR A 70 30.15 -3.39 15.24
N VAL A 71 30.31 -2.26 14.55
CA VAL A 71 29.19 -1.35 14.24
C VAL A 71 28.29 -1.98 13.18
N ALA A 72 28.86 -2.45 12.08
CA ALA A 72 28.11 -3.08 11.00
C ALA A 72 27.31 -4.30 11.47
N GLY A 73 27.87 -5.12 12.37
CA GLY A 73 27.16 -6.26 12.96
C GLY A 73 25.92 -5.85 13.77
N ALA A 74 25.99 -4.75 14.52
CA ALA A 74 24.83 -4.23 15.24
C ALA A 74 23.73 -3.75 14.27
N GLU A 75 24.10 -3.04 13.22
CA GLU A 75 23.19 -2.57 12.18
C GLU A 75 22.55 -3.73 11.41
N VAL A 76 23.34 -4.72 10.98
CA VAL A 76 22.83 -5.91 10.28
C VAL A 76 21.87 -6.70 11.16
N LYS A 77 22.13 -6.81 12.46
CA LYS A 77 21.21 -7.45 13.42
C LYS A 77 19.90 -6.69 13.55
N SER A 78 19.97 -5.37 13.65
CA SER A 78 18.79 -4.49 13.68
C SER A 78 17.95 -4.65 12.41
N LEU A 79 18.60 -4.56 11.24
CA LEU A 79 17.98 -4.74 9.94
C LEU A 79 17.36 -6.13 9.76
N SER A 80 18.02 -7.20 10.23
CA SER A 80 17.49 -8.57 10.21
C SER A 80 16.19 -8.70 11.01
N THR A 81 16.11 -8.01 12.14
CA THR A 81 14.91 -7.99 12.99
C THR A 81 13.77 -7.28 12.28
N LEU A 82 14.05 -6.14 11.63
CA LEU A 82 13.07 -5.40 10.84
C LEU A 82 12.57 -6.21 9.64
N TYR A 83 13.49 -6.81 8.87
CA TYR A 83 13.19 -7.68 7.74
C TYR A 83 12.27 -8.85 8.14
N SER A 84 12.58 -9.51 9.27
CA SER A 84 11.73 -10.57 9.82
C SER A 84 10.33 -10.06 10.17
N GLY A 85 10.23 -8.81 10.66
CA GLY A 85 8.94 -8.16 10.91
C GLY A 85 8.14 -7.92 9.63
N VAL A 86 8.80 -7.46 8.56
CA VAL A 86 8.16 -7.27 7.24
C VAL A 86 7.56 -8.57 6.73
N GLY A 87 8.32 -9.67 6.78
CA GLY A 87 7.83 -10.99 6.35
C GLY A 87 6.59 -11.44 7.12
N ARG A 88 6.61 -11.34 8.46
CA ARG A 88 5.44 -11.69 9.28
C ARG A 88 4.23 -10.82 9.00
N ASN A 89 4.42 -9.51 8.78
CA ASN A 89 3.33 -8.59 8.48
C ASN A 89 2.72 -8.87 7.10
N ALA A 90 3.55 -9.18 6.11
CA ALA A 90 3.11 -9.61 4.79
C ALA A 90 2.26 -10.89 4.85
N ASP A 91 2.74 -11.90 5.58
CA ASP A 91 1.98 -13.15 5.78
C ASP A 91 0.66 -12.90 6.52
N SER A 92 0.70 -12.06 7.56
CA SER A 92 -0.50 -11.71 8.35
C SER A 92 -1.55 -10.99 7.51
N LEU A 93 -1.13 -10.16 6.55
CA LEU A 93 -2.05 -9.49 5.64
C LEU A 93 -2.80 -10.48 4.74
N ALA A 94 -2.10 -11.46 4.16
CA ALA A 94 -2.75 -12.52 3.38
C ALA A 94 -3.73 -13.33 4.26
N GLN A 95 -3.29 -13.73 5.45
CA GLN A 95 -4.13 -14.48 6.40
C GLN A 95 -5.38 -13.71 6.85
N TYR A 96 -5.27 -12.39 7.03
CA TYR A 96 -6.41 -11.53 7.40
C TYR A 96 -7.55 -11.61 6.37
N PHE A 97 -7.22 -11.73 5.08
CA PHE A 97 -8.20 -11.94 4.00
C PHE A 97 -8.58 -13.41 3.77
N GLY A 98 -8.09 -14.32 4.62
CA GLY A 98 -8.34 -15.77 4.49
C GLY A 98 -7.52 -16.45 3.40
N GLU A 99 -6.48 -15.79 2.90
CA GLU A 99 -5.57 -16.35 1.89
C GLU A 99 -4.40 -17.11 2.53
N ASP A 100 -3.84 -18.05 1.78
CA ASP A 100 -2.60 -18.73 2.13
C ASP A 100 -1.39 -17.88 1.66
N PRO A 101 -0.52 -17.38 2.55
CA PRO A 101 0.63 -16.55 2.18
C PRO A 101 1.57 -17.19 1.15
N VAL A 102 1.64 -18.52 1.12
CA VAL A 102 2.49 -19.26 0.16
C VAL A 102 1.90 -19.22 -1.24
N ARG A 103 0.57 -19.12 -1.36
CA ARG A 103 -0.16 -19.15 -2.63
C ARG A 103 -0.59 -17.77 -3.11
N CYS A 104 -0.77 -16.83 -2.18
CA CYS A 104 -1.15 -15.45 -2.43
C CYS A 104 -0.11 -14.53 -1.76
N PRO A 105 1.00 -14.24 -2.45
CA PRO A 105 2.06 -13.42 -1.89
C PRO A 105 1.61 -11.98 -1.69
N PHE A 106 2.34 -11.24 -0.85
CA PHE A 106 2.10 -9.84 -0.52
C PHE A 106 1.77 -8.96 -1.74
N GLU A 107 2.56 -9.08 -2.81
CA GLU A 107 2.41 -8.27 -4.02
C GLU A 107 1.04 -8.49 -4.67
N GLN A 108 0.54 -9.73 -4.66
CA GLN A 108 -0.78 -10.07 -5.20
C GLN A 108 -1.89 -9.49 -4.33
N VAL A 109 -1.78 -9.60 -3.00
CA VAL A 109 -2.76 -9.04 -2.06
C VAL A 109 -2.87 -7.53 -2.23
N VAL A 110 -1.73 -6.84 -2.21
CA VAL A 110 -1.68 -5.38 -2.34
C VAL A 110 -2.15 -4.91 -3.72
N ALA A 111 -1.77 -5.60 -4.80
CA ALA A 111 -2.27 -5.28 -6.13
C ALA A 111 -3.80 -5.44 -6.23
N THR A 112 -4.35 -6.48 -5.61
CA THR A 112 -5.81 -6.72 -5.59
C THR A 112 -6.54 -5.61 -4.84
N LEU A 113 -6.04 -5.23 -3.66
CA LEU A 113 -6.58 -4.12 -2.87
C LEU A 113 -6.49 -2.80 -3.63
N LEU A 114 -5.35 -2.52 -4.28
CA LEU A 114 -5.15 -1.29 -5.04
C LEU A 114 -6.15 -1.19 -6.19
N ASN A 115 -6.31 -2.27 -6.94
CA ASN A 115 -7.29 -2.33 -8.03
C ASN A 115 -8.71 -2.11 -7.52
N PHE A 116 -9.08 -2.72 -6.38
CA PHE A 116 -10.38 -2.51 -5.75
C PHE A 116 -10.61 -1.04 -5.39
N VAL A 117 -9.64 -0.42 -4.70
CA VAL A 117 -9.72 0.99 -4.28
C VAL A 117 -9.86 1.91 -5.48
N GLN A 118 -9.05 1.73 -6.52
CA GLN A 118 -9.11 2.53 -7.74
C GLN A 118 -10.44 2.38 -8.49
N LEU A 119 -10.94 1.15 -8.60
CA LEU A 119 -12.23 0.90 -9.24
C LEU A 119 -13.38 1.51 -8.43
N PHE A 120 -13.34 1.38 -7.11
CA PHE A 120 -14.33 1.95 -6.21
C PHE A 120 -14.40 3.47 -6.36
N GLN A 121 -13.27 4.16 -6.31
CA GLN A 121 -13.21 5.62 -6.47
C GLN A 121 -13.79 6.05 -7.81
N ARG A 122 -13.39 5.39 -8.91
CA ARG A 122 -13.90 5.68 -10.26
C ARG A 122 -15.42 5.55 -10.34
N VAL A 123 -15.95 4.41 -9.88
CA VAL A 123 -17.39 4.14 -9.91
C VAL A 123 -18.15 5.09 -8.96
N HIS A 124 -17.54 5.49 -7.84
CA HIS A 124 -18.13 6.46 -6.93
C HIS A 124 -18.29 7.84 -7.59
N GLU A 125 -17.24 8.33 -8.26
CA GLU A 125 -17.30 9.59 -9.01
C GLU A 125 -18.33 9.55 -10.15
N GLU A 126 -18.37 8.46 -10.90
CA GLU A 126 -19.33 8.26 -12.00
C GLU A 126 -20.77 8.28 -11.49
N ASN A 127 -21.04 7.61 -10.37
CA ASN A 127 -22.36 7.64 -9.73
C ASN A 127 -22.73 9.05 -9.26
N GLY A 128 -21.79 9.82 -8.73
CA GLY A 128 -22.01 11.21 -8.34
C GLY A 128 -22.39 12.09 -9.54
N LYS A 129 -21.66 11.97 -10.65
CA LYS A 129 -21.95 12.70 -11.90
C LYS A 129 -23.33 12.34 -12.46
N GLN A 130 -23.69 11.06 -12.45
CA GLN A 130 -24.99 10.57 -12.92
C GLN A 130 -26.14 11.09 -12.05
N ALA A 131 -26.00 11.05 -10.72
CA ALA A 131 -27.00 11.55 -9.78
C ALA A 131 -27.26 13.07 -9.97
N GLU A 132 -26.20 13.85 -10.19
CA GLU A 132 -26.31 15.28 -10.47
C GLU A 132 -27.01 15.55 -11.82
N LEU A 133 -26.75 14.73 -12.85
CA LEU A 133 -27.43 14.84 -14.14
C LEU A 133 -28.93 14.54 -14.02
N GLU A 134 -29.29 13.47 -13.32
CA GLU A 134 -30.67 13.06 -13.07
C GLU A 134 -31.44 14.10 -12.26
N LYS A 135 -30.82 14.65 -11.21
CA LYS A 135 -31.40 15.74 -10.41
C LYS A 135 -31.69 16.98 -11.26
N LYS A 136 -30.77 17.36 -12.15
CA LYS A 136 -30.98 18.48 -13.08
C LYS A 136 -32.11 18.21 -14.08
N LYS A 137 -32.21 16.98 -14.59
CA LYS A 137 -33.27 16.58 -15.52
C LYS A 137 -34.64 16.60 -14.83
N ALA A 138 -34.75 16.01 -13.65
CA ALA A 138 -35.97 16.00 -12.85
C ALA A 138 -36.43 17.42 -12.47
N GLN A 139 -35.50 18.31 -12.12
CA GLN A 139 -35.83 19.71 -11.84
C GLN A 139 -36.40 20.42 -13.07
N LYS A 140 -35.78 20.25 -14.25
CA LYS A 140 -36.29 20.84 -15.50
C LYS A 140 -37.67 20.31 -15.88
N GLU A 141 -37.91 19.01 -15.72
CA GLU A 141 -39.20 18.39 -15.99
C GLU A 141 -40.29 18.93 -15.04
N ALA A 142 -39.99 19.03 -13.74
CA ALA A 142 -40.90 19.60 -12.75
C ALA A 142 -41.23 21.09 -13.03
N ASP A 143 -40.24 21.87 -13.48
CA ASP A 143 -40.46 23.29 -13.84
C ASP A 143 -41.33 23.42 -15.10
N LEU A 144 -41.15 22.53 -16.08
CA LEU A 144 -41.98 22.49 -17.30
C LEU A 144 -43.43 22.08 -16.99
N GLU A 145 -43.66 21.12 -16.09
CA GLU A 145 -45.01 20.74 -15.66
C GLU A 145 -45.71 21.88 -14.92
N LYS A 146 -45.03 22.53 -13.96
CA LYS A 146 -45.57 23.71 -13.26
C LYS A 146 -45.92 24.86 -14.21
N ALA A 147 -45.10 25.10 -15.22
CA ALA A 147 -45.37 26.13 -16.21
C ALA A 147 -46.62 25.81 -17.06
N LYS A 148 -46.86 24.53 -17.38
CA LYS A 148 -48.06 24.09 -18.10
C LYS A 148 -49.32 24.24 -17.25
N GLU A 149 -49.27 23.83 -15.98
CA GLU A 149 -50.41 23.97 -15.05
C GLU A 149 -50.84 25.43 -14.83
N CYS A 150 -49.88 26.37 -14.81
CA CYS A 150 -50.16 27.80 -14.68
C CYS A 150 -50.77 28.43 -15.94
N SER A 151 -50.69 27.76 -17.10
CA SER A 151 -51.14 28.29 -18.40
C SER A 151 -52.54 27.82 -18.84
N THR A 152 -53.15 26.87 -18.11
CA THR A 152 -54.54 26.44 -18.36
C THR A 152 -55.55 27.48 -17.85
N PRO A 153 -56.40 28.07 -18.71
CA PRO A 153 -57.39 29.04 -18.26
C PRO A 153 -58.48 28.33 -17.46
N ARG A 154 -58.73 28.82 -16.23
CA ARG A 154 -59.94 28.47 -15.46
C ARG A 154 -61.15 28.76 -16.33
N LYS A 155 -61.78 27.72 -16.89
CA LYS A 155 -63.14 27.83 -17.43
C LYS A 155 -64.06 28.14 -16.25
N ASN A 156 -64.40 29.42 -16.09
CA ASN A 156 -65.48 29.86 -15.24
C ASN A 156 -66.77 29.24 -15.78
N SER A 157 -67.34 28.31 -15.02
CA SER A 157 -68.70 27.84 -15.16
C SER A 157 -69.62 28.69 -14.28
N SER A 158 -70.77 29.07 -14.88
CA SER A 158 -71.94 29.78 -14.36
C SER A 158 -71.93 31.31 -14.45
#